data_AF-A0A2W5WMG5-F1
#
_entry.id   AF-A0A2W5WMG5-F1
#
_cell.length_a   1.000
_cell.length_b   1.000
_cell.length_c   1.000
_cell.angle_alpha   90.00
_cell.angle_beta   90.00
_cell.angle_gamma   90.00
#
_symmetry.space_group_name_H-M   'P 1'
#
loop_
_entity.id
_entity.type
_entity.pdbx_description
1 polymer ?
#
loop_
_entity_poly.entity_id
_entity_poly.type
_entity_poly.pdbx_seq_one_letter_code
_entity_poly.pdbx_strand_id
1 'polypeptide(L)'
;MSTGAAPASPPRVVRADDAEAGALLASGWSVASESWGARLEVTEEVLLRCAAAVTAAESAGWELLVLGPADAGAITELDMRALVDYPVTPATRHAPPEPEALSRSLAAGERWAYGAAGPAGSLDAATVLYRSVGRETALVETDFTVTRAGVRGRGLATAVKAAAVLDLAAQGHERFATGGAGQNGASRRANEALGYVVTERWLHLVPPGDPRPSPCGSRSSTPPAGGVTTAT
;
A
#
# COMPACT_ATOMS: atom_id res chain seq x y z
N MET A 1 -28.64 32.57 -24.60
CA MET A 1 -27.18 32.44 -24.77
C MET A 1 -26.71 31.38 -23.78
N SER A 2 -26.50 30.15 -24.23
CA SER A 2 -25.94 29.08 -23.39
C SER A 2 -24.44 29.31 -23.23
N THR A 3 -24.00 29.58 -22.01
CA THR A 3 -22.61 29.42 -21.59
C THR A 3 -22.29 27.92 -21.58
N GLY A 4 -21.79 27.41 -22.70
CA GLY A 4 -21.20 26.08 -22.74
C GLY A 4 -19.97 26.08 -21.85
N ALA A 5 -20.06 25.44 -20.68
CA ALA A 5 -18.89 25.17 -19.86
C ALA A 5 -17.91 24.33 -20.73
N ALA A 6 -16.68 24.81 -20.87
CA ALA A 6 -15.62 24.02 -21.49
C ALA A 6 -15.53 22.66 -20.76
N PRO A 7 -15.29 21.55 -21.47
CA PRO A 7 -15.15 20.26 -20.81
C PRO A 7 -14.04 20.35 -19.76
N ALA A 8 -14.35 19.95 -18.53
CA ALA A 8 -13.37 19.91 -17.44
C ALA A 8 -12.17 19.07 -17.90
N SER A 9 -10.96 19.60 -17.71
CA SER A 9 -9.74 18.87 -18.07
C SER A 9 -9.64 17.58 -17.22
N PRO A 10 -9.27 16.42 -17.78
CA PRO A 10 -9.23 15.19 -17.00
C PRO A 10 -8.12 15.24 -15.93
N PRO A 11 -8.26 14.50 -14.82
CA PRO A 11 -7.21 14.40 -13.81
C PRO A 11 -5.83 14.03 -14.39
N ARG A 12 -4.77 14.48 -13.72
CA ARG A 12 -3.38 14.28 -14.13
C ARG A 12 -2.60 13.60 -13.01
N VAL A 13 -1.73 12.65 -13.38
CA VAL A 13 -0.74 12.07 -12.47
C VAL A 13 0.61 12.53 -12.94
N VAL A 14 1.27 13.36 -12.14
CA VAL A 14 2.57 13.97 -12.48
C VAL A 14 3.56 13.70 -11.37
N ARG A 15 4.85 13.56 -11.73
CA ARG A 15 5.91 13.51 -10.72
C ARG A 15 5.96 14.85 -9.97
N ALA A 16 6.14 14.79 -8.66
CA ALA A 16 6.11 15.98 -7.81
C ALA A 16 7.26 16.97 -8.10
N ASP A 17 8.36 16.47 -8.66
CA ASP A 17 9.53 17.26 -9.08
C ASP A 17 9.48 17.68 -10.56
N ASP A 18 8.42 17.34 -11.29
CA ASP A 18 8.25 17.74 -12.68
C ASP A 18 7.81 19.22 -12.80
N ALA A 19 8.34 19.93 -13.80
CA ALA A 19 7.95 21.30 -14.07
C ALA A 19 6.45 21.44 -14.40
N GLU A 20 5.85 20.41 -14.99
CA GLU A 20 4.40 20.33 -15.26
C GLU A 20 3.60 20.43 -13.96
N ALA A 21 4.05 19.81 -12.87
CA ALA A 21 3.38 19.87 -11.58
C ALA A 21 3.27 21.33 -11.07
N GLY A 22 4.38 22.08 -11.17
CA GLY A 22 4.41 23.49 -10.83
C GLY A 22 3.46 24.33 -11.70
N ALA A 23 3.44 24.08 -13.01
CA ALA A 23 2.57 24.79 -13.95
C ALA A 23 1.08 24.50 -13.71
N LEU A 24 0.71 23.25 -13.45
CA LEU A 24 -0.68 22.86 -13.15
C LEU A 24 -1.15 23.49 -11.84
N LEU A 25 -0.36 23.42 -10.77
CA LEU A 25 -0.69 24.06 -9.49
C LEU A 25 -0.84 25.58 -9.63
N ALA A 26 0.06 26.23 -10.38
CA ALA A 26 -0.03 27.67 -10.65
C ALA A 26 -1.26 28.07 -11.48
N SER A 27 -1.80 27.16 -12.30
CA SER A 27 -3.05 27.35 -13.05
C SER A 27 -4.32 26.99 -12.28
N GLY A 28 -4.21 26.74 -10.97
CA GLY A 28 -5.34 26.53 -10.06
C GLY A 28 -5.80 25.07 -9.93
N TRP A 29 -5.04 24.11 -10.48
CA TRP A 29 -5.26 22.70 -10.19
C TRP A 29 -4.99 22.42 -8.71
N SER A 30 -5.64 21.39 -8.16
CA SER A 30 -5.43 21.00 -6.76
C SER A 30 -5.03 19.56 -6.62
N VAL A 31 -4.22 19.26 -5.60
CA VAL A 31 -3.82 17.90 -5.25
C VAL A 31 -5.02 17.19 -4.63
N ALA A 32 -5.51 16.15 -5.31
CA ALA A 32 -6.54 15.25 -4.79
C ALA A 32 -5.94 14.14 -3.92
N SER A 33 -4.77 13.61 -4.30
CA SER A 33 -4.02 12.63 -3.52
C SER A 33 -2.55 12.61 -3.92
N GLU A 34 -1.74 11.91 -3.14
CA GLU A 34 -0.32 11.67 -3.41
C GLU A 34 -0.03 10.17 -3.41
N SER A 35 0.99 9.74 -4.15
CA SER A 35 1.60 8.42 -4.01
C SER A 35 3.12 8.53 -4.02
N TRP A 36 3.78 7.48 -3.56
CA TRP A 36 5.24 7.41 -3.49
C TRP A 36 5.73 6.06 -4.00
N GLY A 37 6.98 6.06 -4.42
CA GLY A 37 7.70 4.89 -4.91
C GLY A 37 9.03 4.81 -4.19
N ALA A 38 9.37 3.62 -3.74
CA ALA A 38 10.63 3.35 -3.07
C ALA A 38 11.37 2.21 -3.76
N ARG A 39 12.69 2.26 -3.64
CA ARG A 39 13.62 1.25 -4.16
C ARG A 39 14.47 0.71 -3.02
N LEU A 40 14.85 -0.56 -3.13
CA LEU A 40 15.79 -1.23 -2.24
C LEU A 40 16.81 -1.95 -3.11
N GLU A 41 18.09 -1.74 -2.81
CA GLU A 41 19.19 -2.52 -3.35
C GLU A 41 19.67 -3.50 -2.28
N VAL A 42 19.88 -4.76 -2.68
CA VAL A 42 20.36 -5.80 -1.77
C VAL A 42 21.83 -5.52 -1.45
N THR A 43 22.08 -5.31 -0.16
CA THR A 43 23.41 -5.17 0.42
C THR A 43 23.50 -6.07 1.65
N GLU A 44 24.71 -6.35 2.13
CA GLU A 44 24.91 -7.11 3.37
C GLU A 44 24.15 -6.48 4.55
N GLU A 45 24.17 -5.15 4.65
CA GLU A 45 23.45 -4.42 5.70
C GLU A 45 21.93 -4.61 5.61
N VAL A 46 21.37 -4.59 4.39
CA VAL A 46 19.95 -4.88 4.15
C VAL A 46 19.61 -6.32 4.55
N LEU A 47 20.45 -7.29 4.16
CA LEU A 47 20.24 -8.70 4.52
C LEU A 47 20.27 -8.90 6.05
N LEU A 48 21.16 -8.22 6.76
CA LEU A 48 21.21 -8.24 8.23
C LEU A 48 19.93 -7.65 8.86
N ARG A 49 19.43 -6.52 8.34
CA ARG A 49 18.15 -5.94 8.79
C ARG A 49 16.98 -6.89 8.55
N CYS A 50 16.94 -7.52 7.37
CA CYS A 50 15.91 -8.49 7.04
C CYS A 50 15.95 -9.71 7.97
N ALA A 51 17.14 -10.28 8.21
CA ALA A 51 17.31 -11.41 9.12
C ALA A 51 16.84 -11.05 10.54
N ALA A 52 17.21 -9.87 11.05
CA ALA A 52 16.75 -9.41 12.36
C ALA A 52 15.22 -9.26 12.45
N ALA A 53 14.57 -8.77 11.40
CA ALA A 53 13.10 -8.64 11.36
C ALA A 53 12.40 -10.01 11.37
N VAL A 54 12.94 -11.00 10.64
CA VAL A 54 12.44 -12.39 10.65
C VAL A 54 12.60 -13.00 12.04
N THR A 55 13.81 -12.96 12.62
CA THR A 55 14.07 -13.50 13.96
C THR A 55 13.19 -12.86 15.03
N ALA A 56 12.90 -11.56 14.94
CA ALA A 56 12.02 -10.88 15.88
C ALA A 56 10.57 -11.39 15.82
N ALA A 57 10.05 -11.65 14.62
CA ALA A 57 8.71 -12.21 14.46
C ALA A 57 8.65 -13.68 14.94
N GLU A 58 9.66 -14.49 14.62
CA GLU A 58 9.76 -15.88 15.08
C GLU A 58 9.85 -15.98 16.59
N SER A 59 10.69 -15.15 17.21
CA SER A 59 10.83 -15.08 18.68
C SER A 59 9.53 -14.65 19.37
N ALA A 60 8.65 -13.97 18.66
CA ALA A 60 7.35 -13.54 19.15
C ALA A 60 6.21 -14.53 18.82
N GLY A 61 6.53 -15.69 18.22
CA GLY A 61 5.63 -16.83 18.03
C GLY A 61 4.96 -16.92 16.67
N TRP A 62 5.45 -16.19 15.65
CA TRP A 62 4.98 -16.37 14.27
C TRP A 62 5.91 -17.27 13.47
N GLU A 63 5.35 -18.09 12.60
CA GLU A 63 6.09 -18.87 11.63
C GLU A 63 6.11 -18.13 10.28
N LEU A 64 7.28 -17.91 9.69
CA LEU A 64 7.42 -17.30 8.38
C LEU A 64 7.41 -18.37 7.30
N LEU A 65 6.57 -18.17 6.28
CA LEU A 65 6.26 -19.18 5.27
C LEU A 65 6.51 -18.65 3.87
N VAL A 66 7.04 -19.50 2.98
CA VAL A 66 6.89 -19.33 1.53
C VAL A 66 5.52 -19.89 1.15
N LEU A 67 4.67 -19.06 0.54
CA LEU A 67 3.30 -19.41 0.19
C LEU A 67 3.20 -19.85 -1.26
N GLY A 68 2.45 -20.91 -1.51
CA GLY A 68 2.26 -21.50 -2.83
C GLY A 68 0.83 -21.37 -3.38
N PRO A 69 0.55 -22.02 -4.51
CA PRO A 69 -0.77 -21.95 -5.16
C PRO A 69 -1.95 -22.38 -4.28
N ALA A 70 -1.71 -23.27 -3.31
CA ALA A 70 -2.72 -23.73 -2.36
C ALA A 70 -3.13 -22.66 -1.33
N ASP A 71 -2.26 -21.67 -1.08
CA ASP A 71 -2.48 -20.61 -0.09
C ASP A 71 -3.25 -19.42 -0.65
N ALA A 72 -3.51 -19.39 -1.97
CA ALA A 72 -4.16 -18.26 -2.64
C ALA A 72 -5.51 -17.88 -2.02
N GLY A 73 -6.29 -18.86 -1.55
CA GLY A 73 -7.54 -18.63 -0.83
C GLY A 73 -7.33 -17.87 0.48
N ALA A 74 -6.35 -18.30 1.29
CA ALA A 74 -6.03 -17.67 2.58
C ALA A 74 -5.46 -16.25 2.40
N ILE A 75 -4.62 -16.04 1.39
CA ILE A 75 -4.10 -14.71 1.04
C ILE A 75 -5.25 -13.77 0.65
N THR A 76 -6.15 -14.24 -0.22
CA THR A 76 -7.29 -13.43 -0.68
C THR A 76 -8.25 -13.11 0.45
N GLU A 77 -8.55 -14.08 1.32
CA GLU A 77 -9.41 -13.86 2.48
C GLU A 77 -8.82 -12.83 3.45
N LEU A 78 -7.51 -12.91 3.70
CA LEU A 78 -6.79 -11.94 4.54
C LEU A 78 -6.85 -10.52 3.94
N ASP A 79 -6.63 -10.40 2.63
CA ASP A 79 -6.65 -9.12 1.92
C ASP A 79 -8.05 -8.50 1.84
N MET A 80 -9.07 -9.31 1.55
CA MET A 80 -10.48 -8.92 1.56
C MET A 80 -10.90 -8.34 2.93
N ARG A 81 -10.45 -8.93 4.03
CA ARG A 81 -10.73 -8.42 5.39
C ARG A 81 -10.07 -7.08 5.67
N ALA A 82 -8.97 -6.77 4.98
CA ALA A 82 -8.26 -5.50 5.10
C ALA A 82 -8.76 -4.43 4.12
N LEU A 83 -9.70 -4.76 3.21
CA LEU A 83 -10.15 -3.86 2.15
C LEU A 83 -10.64 -2.49 2.67
N VAL A 84 -11.30 -2.48 3.82
CA VAL A 84 -11.80 -1.26 4.49
C VAL A 84 -10.68 -0.32 4.94
N ASP A 85 -9.46 -0.84 5.11
CA ASP A 85 -8.29 -0.08 5.58
C ASP A 85 -7.44 0.48 4.44
N TYR A 86 -7.67 0.05 3.18
CA TYR A 86 -6.94 0.57 2.04
C TYR A 86 -7.39 2.00 1.72
N PRO A 87 -6.45 2.95 1.56
CA PRO A 87 -6.76 4.27 1.05
C PRO A 87 -7.51 4.20 -0.28
N VAL A 88 -8.67 4.84 -0.35
CA VAL A 88 -9.37 5.08 -1.61
C VAL A 88 -8.89 6.41 -2.14
N THR A 89 -8.17 6.38 -3.26
CA THR A 89 -7.72 7.57 -3.98
C THR A 89 -8.27 7.54 -5.40
N PRO A 90 -8.49 8.70 -6.07
CA PRO A 90 -8.96 8.72 -7.45
C PRO A 90 -8.08 7.92 -8.43
N ALA A 91 -6.81 7.73 -8.11
CA ALA A 91 -5.85 7.04 -8.97
C ALA A 91 -5.48 5.63 -8.52
N THR A 92 -5.88 5.22 -7.32
CA THR A 92 -5.55 3.91 -6.79
C THR A 92 -6.73 3.39 -5.99
N ARG A 93 -7.36 2.34 -6.52
CA ARG A 93 -8.31 1.50 -5.79
C ARG A 93 -7.72 0.10 -5.75
N HIS A 94 -7.37 -0.35 -4.55
CA HIS A 94 -6.94 -1.73 -4.34
C HIS A 94 -8.12 -2.67 -4.62
N ALA A 95 -7.90 -3.67 -5.47
CA ALA A 95 -8.83 -4.74 -5.72
C ALA A 95 -8.14 -6.04 -5.28
N PRO A 96 -8.68 -6.73 -4.26
CA PRO A 96 -8.11 -8.00 -3.83
C PRO A 96 -8.04 -8.98 -5.01
N PRO A 97 -6.97 -9.78 -5.10
CA PRO A 97 -6.80 -10.68 -6.23
C PRO A 97 -7.87 -11.77 -6.20
N GLU A 98 -8.34 -12.20 -7.37
CA GLU A 98 -9.20 -13.39 -7.46
C GLU A 98 -8.38 -14.65 -7.09
N PRO A 99 -8.88 -15.53 -6.20
CA PRO A 99 -8.10 -16.66 -5.70
C PRO A 99 -7.53 -17.56 -6.79
N GLU A 100 -8.32 -17.90 -7.80
CA GLU A 100 -7.89 -18.75 -8.91
C GLU A 100 -6.83 -18.06 -9.79
N ALA A 101 -6.93 -16.74 -9.96
CA ALA A 101 -5.94 -15.98 -10.72
C ALA A 101 -4.62 -15.89 -9.96
N LEU A 102 -4.67 -15.62 -8.65
CA LEU A 102 -3.50 -15.63 -7.79
C LEU A 102 -2.83 -17.00 -7.78
N SER A 103 -3.60 -18.08 -7.58
CA SER A 103 -3.11 -19.46 -7.58
C SER A 103 -2.37 -19.80 -8.87
N ARG A 104 -2.93 -19.46 -10.04
CA ARG A 104 -2.27 -19.65 -11.34
C ARG A 104 -0.96 -18.87 -11.44
N SER A 105 -0.94 -17.60 -11.04
CA SER A 105 0.28 -16.78 -11.13
C SER A 105 1.40 -17.27 -10.20
N LEU A 106 1.06 -17.78 -9.02
CA LEU A 106 2.02 -18.43 -8.11
C LEU A 106 2.56 -19.73 -8.72
N ALA A 107 1.69 -20.55 -9.34
CA ALA A 107 2.09 -21.80 -9.97
C ALA A 107 2.99 -21.59 -11.19
N ALA A 108 2.79 -20.48 -11.92
CA ALA A 108 3.58 -20.10 -13.07
C ALA A 108 4.91 -19.40 -12.72
N GLY A 109 5.15 -19.08 -11.44
CA GLY A 109 6.31 -18.30 -11.02
C GLY A 109 6.28 -16.84 -11.47
N GLU A 110 5.10 -16.33 -11.83
CA GLU A 110 4.89 -14.92 -12.20
C GLU A 110 4.81 -14.03 -10.95
N ARG A 111 4.40 -14.62 -9.83
CA ARG A 111 4.33 -14.00 -8.51
C ARG A 111 5.03 -14.86 -7.47
N TRP A 112 5.53 -14.20 -6.43
CA TRP A 112 6.01 -14.80 -5.19
C TRP A 112 5.15 -14.34 -4.03
N ALA A 113 4.92 -15.21 -3.05
CA ALA A 113 4.14 -14.89 -1.86
C ALA A 113 4.82 -15.41 -0.60
N TYR A 114 4.77 -14.60 0.46
CA TYR A 114 5.34 -14.92 1.77
C TYR A 114 4.35 -14.55 2.85
N GLY A 115 4.28 -15.38 3.89
CA GLY A 115 3.29 -15.31 4.95
C GLY A 115 3.90 -15.31 6.34
N ALA A 116 3.12 -14.84 7.32
CA ALA A 116 3.36 -15.10 8.73
C ALA A 116 2.14 -15.81 9.31
N ALA A 117 2.30 -17.05 9.79
CA ALA A 117 1.27 -17.80 10.48
C ALA A 117 1.37 -17.58 11.99
N GLY A 118 0.26 -17.24 12.63
CA GLY A 118 0.21 -17.13 14.09
C GLY A 118 0.13 -18.49 14.78
N PRO A 119 0.21 -18.55 16.13
CA PRO A 119 0.17 -19.81 16.90
C PRO A 119 -1.10 -20.66 16.67
N ALA A 120 -2.19 -20.05 16.21
CA ALA A 120 -3.44 -20.75 15.88
C ALA A 120 -3.46 -21.33 14.46
N GLY A 121 -2.35 -21.22 13.70
CA GLY A 121 -2.22 -21.69 12.31
C GLY A 121 -2.87 -20.76 11.27
N SER A 122 -3.46 -19.63 11.69
CA SER A 122 -4.04 -18.65 10.79
C SER A 122 -2.99 -17.75 10.14
N LEU A 123 -3.17 -17.44 8.86
CA LEU A 123 -2.35 -16.45 8.16
C LEU A 123 -2.63 -15.04 8.70
N ASP A 124 -1.62 -14.44 9.33
CA ASP A 124 -1.70 -13.16 10.04
C ASP A 124 -1.13 -11.98 9.25
N ALA A 125 -0.19 -12.26 8.35
CA ALA A 125 0.31 -11.30 7.39
C ALA A 125 0.69 -12.02 6.09
N ALA A 126 0.62 -11.30 4.98
CA ALA A 126 1.10 -11.77 3.69
C ALA A 126 1.71 -10.62 2.90
N THR A 127 2.72 -10.93 2.10
CA THR A 127 3.21 -10.04 1.04
C THR A 127 3.26 -10.80 -0.27
N VAL A 128 2.83 -10.15 -1.34
CA VAL A 128 2.85 -10.69 -2.71
C VAL A 128 3.72 -9.79 -3.56
N LEU A 129 4.60 -10.40 -4.35
CA LEU A 129 5.54 -9.72 -5.22
C LEU A 129 5.46 -10.27 -6.63
N TYR A 130 5.88 -9.47 -7.60
CA TYR A 130 5.95 -9.86 -9.01
C TYR A 130 7.19 -9.25 -9.65
N ARG A 131 7.62 -9.79 -10.78
CA ARG A 131 8.70 -9.18 -11.56
C ARG A 131 8.16 -7.98 -12.32
N SER A 132 8.83 -6.83 -12.22
CA SER A 132 8.48 -5.64 -12.98
C SER A 132 8.47 -5.93 -14.48
N VAL A 133 7.54 -5.31 -15.19
CA VAL A 133 7.40 -5.39 -16.65
C VAL A 133 7.84 -4.08 -17.28
N GLY A 134 8.49 -4.13 -18.44
CA GLY A 134 8.91 -2.92 -19.17
C GLY A 134 10.41 -2.66 -19.06
N ARG A 135 10.81 -1.43 -18.69
CA ARG A 135 12.23 -1.01 -18.74
C ARG A 135 13.08 -1.52 -17.57
N GLU A 136 12.46 -1.93 -16.47
CA GLU A 136 13.15 -2.35 -15.24
C GLU A 136 12.90 -3.84 -14.92
N THR A 137 13.01 -4.74 -15.90
CA THR A 137 12.69 -6.18 -15.73
C THR A 137 13.53 -6.95 -14.70
N ALA A 138 14.62 -6.35 -14.22
CA ALA A 138 15.43 -6.88 -13.12
C ALA A 138 14.82 -6.60 -11.74
N LEU A 139 13.84 -5.70 -11.65
CA LEU A 139 13.21 -5.25 -10.41
C LEU A 139 12.11 -6.22 -9.98
N VAL A 140 12.08 -6.54 -8.69
CA VAL A 140 10.96 -7.23 -8.05
C VAL A 140 10.07 -6.20 -7.35
N GLU A 141 8.81 -6.14 -7.72
CA GLU A 141 7.86 -5.19 -7.15
C GLU A 141 6.96 -5.86 -6.13
N THR A 142 6.72 -5.18 -5.00
CA THR A 142 5.63 -5.55 -4.10
C THR A 142 4.30 -5.18 -4.75
N ASP A 143 3.43 -6.17 -4.95
CA ASP A 143 2.03 -5.96 -5.35
C ASP A 143 1.25 -5.37 -4.16
N PHE A 144 1.16 -6.14 -3.07
CA PHE A 144 0.57 -5.69 -1.82
C PHE A 144 1.19 -6.39 -0.61
N THR A 145 0.98 -5.77 0.55
CA THR A 145 1.31 -6.34 1.85
C THR A 145 0.19 -6.06 2.81
N VAL A 146 -0.31 -7.10 3.45
CA VAL A 146 -1.46 -7.04 4.36
C VAL A 146 -1.10 -7.66 5.71
N THR A 147 -1.66 -7.10 6.78
CA THR A 147 -1.58 -7.65 8.14
C THR A 147 -2.95 -7.61 8.78
N ARG A 148 -3.36 -8.73 9.38
CA ARG A 148 -4.61 -8.89 10.11
C ARG A 148 -4.73 -7.85 11.21
N ALA A 149 -5.88 -7.18 11.28
CA ALA A 149 -6.11 -6.03 12.17
C ALA A 149 -5.69 -6.27 13.63
N GLY A 150 -6.05 -7.42 14.21
CA GLY A 150 -5.78 -7.74 15.61
C GLY A 150 -4.30 -7.94 15.99
N VAL A 151 -3.39 -8.00 15.02
CA VAL A 151 -1.93 -8.17 15.25
C VAL A 151 -1.08 -7.11 14.56
N ARG A 152 -1.69 -6.02 14.10
CA ARG A 152 -0.96 -4.86 13.56
C ARG A 152 -0.07 -4.23 14.64
N GLY A 153 0.94 -3.48 14.18
CA GLY A 153 1.91 -2.83 15.06
C GLY A 153 2.95 -3.77 15.68
N ARG A 154 2.95 -5.05 15.30
CA ARG A 154 3.89 -6.06 15.80
C ARG A 154 5.02 -6.42 14.83
N GLY A 155 5.25 -5.58 13.82
CA GLY A 155 6.34 -5.77 12.84
C GLY A 155 6.08 -6.82 11.75
N LEU A 156 4.91 -7.46 11.70
CA LEU A 156 4.65 -8.56 10.75
C LEU A 156 4.77 -8.16 9.28
N ALA A 157 4.28 -6.98 8.89
CA ALA A 157 4.46 -6.47 7.52
C ALA A 157 5.94 -6.35 7.14
N THR A 158 6.78 -5.90 8.07
CA THR A 158 8.23 -5.81 7.88
C THR A 158 8.85 -7.21 7.80
N ALA A 159 8.42 -8.14 8.65
CA ALA A 159 8.95 -9.51 8.66
C ALA A 159 8.64 -10.29 7.37
N VAL A 160 7.40 -10.24 6.86
CA VAL A 160 7.06 -10.95 5.61
C VAL A 160 7.79 -10.35 4.39
N LYS A 161 7.98 -9.02 4.37
CA LYS A 161 8.81 -8.36 3.35
C LYS A 161 10.28 -8.75 3.47
N ALA A 162 10.80 -8.84 4.69
CA ALA A 162 12.16 -9.28 4.95
C ALA A 162 12.39 -10.72 4.48
N ALA A 163 11.45 -11.63 4.77
CA ALA A 163 11.49 -13.02 4.30
C ALA A 163 11.54 -13.07 2.76
N ALA A 164 10.71 -12.27 2.08
CA ALA A 164 10.72 -12.16 0.63
C ALA A 164 12.07 -11.67 0.08
N VAL A 165 12.65 -10.63 0.68
CA VAL A 165 13.95 -10.10 0.24
C VAL A 165 15.06 -11.13 0.44
N LEU A 166 15.11 -11.82 1.59
CA LEU A 166 16.13 -12.83 1.87
C LEU A 166 16.07 -13.99 0.86
N ASP A 167 14.88 -14.55 0.65
CA ASP A 167 14.69 -15.68 -0.25
C ASP A 167 14.98 -15.31 -1.71
N LEU A 168 14.45 -14.18 -2.18
CA LEU A 168 14.67 -13.75 -3.57
C LEU A 168 16.10 -13.26 -3.80
N ALA A 169 16.77 -12.67 -2.80
CA ALA A 169 18.20 -12.36 -2.89
C ALA A 169 19.05 -13.62 -3.03
N ALA A 170 18.73 -14.69 -2.29
CA ALA A 170 19.40 -15.98 -2.45
C ALA A 170 19.19 -16.59 -3.85
N GLN A 171 18.10 -16.22 -4.53
CA GLN A 171 17.81 -16.57 -5.92
C GLN A 171 18.44 -15.61 -6.95
N GLY A 172 19.21 -14.61 -6.50
CA GLY A 172 19.94 -13.66 -7.36
C GLY A 172 19.18 -12.37 -7.69
N HIS A 173 18.06 -12.07 -7.02
CA HIS A 173 17.38 -10.79 -7.17
C HIS A 173 18.05 -9.70 -6.33
N GLU A 174 18.53 -8.65 -7.00
CA GLU A 174 19.33 -7.59 -6.34
C GLU A 174 18.53 -6.31 -6.06
N ARG A 175 17.38 -6.13 -6.70
CA ARG A 175 16.64 -4.86 -6.66
C ARG A 175 15.16 -5.09 -6.44
N PHE A 176 14.61 -4.33 -5.50
CA PHE A 176 13.20 -4.38 -5.14
C PHE A 176 12.58 -3.00 -5.21
N ALA A 177 11.28 -2.97 -5.49
CA ALA A 177 10.48 -1.76 -5.43
C ALA A 177 9.16 -2.00 -4.73
N THR A 178 8.61 -0.90 -4.24
CA THR A 178 7.28 -0.86 -3.65
C THR A 178 6.75 0.55 -3.81
N GLY A 179 5.44 0.68 -3.81
CA GLY A 179 4.78 1.98 -3.80
C GLY A 179 3.62 1.99 -2.84
N GLY A 180 3.04 3.17 -2.65
CA GLY A 180 1.85 3.30 -1.83
C GLY A 180 1.24 4.69 -1.91
N ALA A 181 0.03 4.81 -1.38
CA ALA A 181 -0.61 6.10 -1.19
C ALA A 181 0.15 6.93 -0.14
N GLY A 182 0.23 8.25 -0.36
CA GLY A 182 0.92 9.21 0.51
C GLY A 182 0.44 9.18 1.96
N GLN A 183 -0.86 8.94 2.17
CA GLN A 183 -1.46 8.83 3.50
C GLN A 183 -1.10 7.54 4.27
N ASN A 184 -0.54 6.52 3.60
CA ASN A 184 -0.17 5.26 4.25
C ASN A 184 1.22 5.34 4.89
N GLY A 185 1.33 6.12 5.97
CA GLY A 185 2.58 6.29 6.71
C GLY A 185 3.07 5.00 7.39
N ALA A 186 2.18 4.05 7.71
CA ALA A 186 2.55 2.78 8.30
C ALA A 186 3.32 1.89 7.32
N SER A 187 2.84 1.76 6.07
CA SER A 187 3.55 1.06 5.01
C SER A 187 4.90 1.70 4.74
N ARG A 188 4.96 3.04 4.67
CA ARG A 188 6.23 3.75 4.45
C ARG A 188 7.28 3.42 5.52
N ARG A 189 6.92 3.49 6.81
CA ARG A 189 7.81 3.14 7.92
C ARG A 189 8.27 1.68 7.88
N ALA A 190 7.38 0.75 7.50
CA ALA A 190 7.73 -0.66 7.38
C ALA A 190 8.80 -0.89 6.28
N ASN A 191 8.73 -0.15 5.18
CA ASN A 191 9.72 -0.21 4.10
C ASN A 191 11.04 0.48 4.48
N GLU A 192 10.97 1.68 5.07
CA GLU A 192 12.16 2.41 5.55
C GLU A 192 12.96 1.57 6.56
N ALA A 193 12.31 0.80 7.43
CA ALA A 193 12.95 -0.09 8.38
C ALA A 193 13.82 -1.20 7.73
N LEU A 194 13.51 -1.59 6.49
CA LEU A 194 14.31 -2.56 5.72
C LEU A 194 15.39 -1.88 4.87
N GLY A 195 15.43 -0.55 4.82
CA GLY A 195 16.37 0.21 3.99
C GLY A 195 15.83 0.66 2.65
N TYR A 196 14.51 0.55 2.39
CA TYR A 196 13.94 1.16 1.19
C TYR A 196 14.09 2.68 1.24
N VAL A 197 14.50 3.25 0.10
CA VAL A 197 14.63 4.70 -0.09
C VAL A 197 13.52 5.17 -1.02
N VAL A 198 12.78 6.19 -0.61
CA VAL A 198 11.78 6.83 -1.48
C VAL A 198 12.51 7.58 -2.59
N THR A 199 12.34 7.13 -3.82
CA THR A 199 12.98 7.71 -5.02
C THR A 199 12.02 8.61 -5.80
N GLU A 200 10.71 8.42 -5.60
CA GLU A 200 9.69 9.06 -6.42
C GLU A 200 8.46 9.44 -5.60
N ARG A 201 7.84 10.57 -5.96
CA ARG A 201 6.54 11.02 -5.45
C ARG A 201 5.70 11.50 -6.63
N TRP A 202 4.42 11.17 -6.61
CA TRP A 202 3.46 11.57 -7.63
C TRP A 202 2.30 12.33 -7.02
N LEU A 203 1.92 13.41 -7.70
CA LEU A 203 0.74 14.20 -7.39
C LEU A 203 -0.39 13.77 -8.32
N HIS A 204 -1.55 13.50 -7.74
CA HIS A 204 -2.79 13.24 -8.47
C HIS A 204 -3.59 14.54 -8.46
N LEU A 205 -3.51 15.29 -9.55
CA LEU A 205 -4.04 16.63 -9.70
C LEU A 205 -5.42 16.59 -10.37
N VAL A 206 -6.35 17.38 -9.85
CA VAL A 206 -7.67 17.62 -10.44
C VAL A 206 -7.80 19.08 -10.89
N PRO A 207 -8.52 19.34 -11.98
CA PRO A 207 -8.66 20.69 -12.52
C PRO A 207 -9.41 21.63 -11.57
N PRO A 208 -9.27 22.95 -11.74
CA PRO A 208 -10.13 23.91 -11.07
C PRO A 208 -11.61 23.64 -11.37
N GLY A 209 -12.47 23.67 -10.34
CA GLY A 209 -13.92 23.50 -10.49
C GLY A 209 -14.43 22.07 -10.30
N ASP A 210 -13.55 21.08 -10.14
CA ASP A 210 -13.93 19.74 -9.69
C ASP A 210 -14.03 19.75 -8.14
N PRO A 211 -15.19 19.44 -7.53
CA PRO A 211 -15.32 19.45 -6.09
C PRO A 211 -14.38 18.42 -5.46
N ARG A 212 -13.44 18.89 -4.63
CA ARG A 212 -12.63 18.00 -3.78
C ARG A 212 -13.57 17.05 -3.02
N PRO A 213 -13.25 15.75 -2.91
CA PRO A 213 -13.92 14.94 -1.91
C PRO A 213 -13.63 15.55 -0.53
N SER A 214 -14.69 16.03 0.12
CA SER A 214 -14.60 16.58 1.48
C SER A 214 -13.92 15.57 2.41
N PRO A 215 -12.97 15.99 3.27
CA PRO A 215 -12.52 15.13 4.35
C PRO A 215 -13.74 14.80 5.22
N CYS A 216 -13.94 13.50 5.44
CA CYS A 216 -15.12 12.93 6.10
C CYS A 216 -15.50 13.66 7.39
N GLY A 217 -16.66 14.33 7.36
CA GLY A 217 -17.62 14.58 8.44
C GLY A 217 -17.11 15.00 9.83
N SER A 218 -16.95 16.31 10.06
CA SER A 218 -17.25 16.86 11.39
C SER A 218 -18.76 16.81 11.59
N ARG A 219 -19.25 15.87 12.41
CA ARG A 219 -20.63 15.96 12.92
C ARG A 219 -20.72 17.20 13.79
N SER A 220 -21.35 18.24 13.28
CA SER A 220 -21.85 19.34 14.11
C SER A 220 -22.98 18.78 14.97
N SER A 221 -22.64 18.46 16.22
CA SER A 221 -23.62 18.19 17.27
C SER A 221 -24.31 19.51 17.62
N THR A 222 -25.48 19.75 17.03
CA THR A 222 -26.44 20.72 17.55
C THR A 222 -27.01 20.13 18.85
N PRO A 223 -26.86 20.80 20.01
CA PRO A 223 -27.51 20.33 21.23
C PRO A 223 -29.02 20.63 21.15
N PRO A 224 -29.89 19.77 21.72
CA PRO A 224 -31.31 20.08 21.80
C PRO A 224 -31.52 21.26 22.76
N ALA A 225 -32.33 22.23 22.32
CA ALA A 225 -32.78 23.34 23.13
C ALA A 225 -33.60 22.83 24.32
N GLY A 226 -33.00 22.81 25.50
CA GLY A 226 -33.72 22.69 26.77
C GLY A 226 -34.33 24.04 27.14
N GLY A 227 -35.65 24.14 27.05
CA GLY A 227 -36.42 25.24 27.62
C GLY A 227 -37.33 24.71 28.73
N VAL A 228 -37.01 25.06 29.97
CA VAL A 228 -37.85 24.83 31.15
C VAL A 228 -38.27 26.18 31.73
N THR A 229 -39.54 26.25 32.16
CA THR A 229 -40.18 27.14 33.15
C THR A 229 -40.91 28.40 32.67
N THR A 230 -42.23 28.45 32.93
CA THR A 230 -42.93 29.30 33.94
C THR A 230 -44.40 28.84 34.00
N ALA A 231 -44.91 28.30 35.12
CA ALA A 231 -45.48 29.02 36.26
C ALA A 231 -46.70 29.88 35.89
N THR A 232 -47.92 29.40 36.19
CA THR A 232 -48.95 30.06 37.02
C THR A 232 -49.92 28.99 37.50
#